data_AF-A0A8H6M230-F1
#
_entry.id   AF-A0A8H6M230-F1
#
_cell.length_a   1.000
_cell.length_b   1.000
_cell.length_c   1.000
_cell.angle_alpha   90.00
_cell.angle_beta   90.00
_cell.angle_gamma   90.00
#
_symmetry.space_group_name_H-M   'P 1'
#
loop_
_entity.id
_entity.type
_entity.pdbx_description
1 polymer ?
#
loop_
_entity_poly.entity_id
_entity_poly.type
_entity_poly.pdbx_seq_one_letter_code
_entity_poly.pdbx_strand_id
1 'polypeptide(L)'
;ISTDLKEAMLRLKSRKVVTLDDIERIGQLSTRTLYRAQRLYRLTGSASPPPAVGRGRPRTLLQADCDYLVQLARHSPSTFLDKYRDRL
;
A
#
# COMPACT_ATOMS: atom_id res chain seq x y z
N ILE A 1 -13.25 -6.88 -10.13
CA ILE A 1 -13.69 -7.75 -9.01
C ILE A 1 -13.80 -6.90 -7.75
N SER A 2 -15.00 -6.83 -7.17
CA SER A 2 -15.27 -6.07 -5.94
C SER A 2 -14.51 -6.63 -4.73
N THR A 3 -14.12 -5.76 -3.81
CA THR A 3 -13.52 -6.14 -2.52
C THR A 3 -14.50 -6.95 -1.67
N ASP A 4 -15.77 -6.54 -1.63
CA ASP A 4 -16.82 -7.20 -0.84
C ASP A 4 -17.02 -8.64 -1.29
N LEU A 5 -16.95 -8.88 -2.60
CA LEU A 5 -17.05 -10.23 -3.17
C LEU A 5 -15.86 -11.09 -2.74
N LYS A 6 -14.64 -10.55 -2.70
CA LYS A 6 -13.48 -11.29 -2.17
C LYS A 6 -13.65 -11.64 -0.70
N GLU A 7 -14.12 -10.69 0.12
CA GLU A 7 -14.33 -10.94 1.55
C GLU A 7 -15.45 -11.96 1.80
N ALA A 8 -16.56 -11.86 1.07
CA ALA A 8 -17.64 -12.85 1.13
C ALA A 8 -17.15 -14.25 0.78
N MET A 9 -16.39 -14.40 -0.32
CA MET A 9 -15.84 -15.69 -0.73
C MET A 9 -14.81 -16.23 0.27
N LEU A 10 -13.99 -15.36 0.88
CA LEU A 10 -13.08 -15.76 1.96
C LEU A 10 -13.82 -16.25 3.21
N ARG A 11 -14.93 -15.60 3.59
CA ARG A 11 -15.78 -16.02 4.71
C ARG A 11 -16.48 -17.35 4.44
N LEU A 12 -16.96 -17.55 3.23
CA LEU A 12 -17.58 -18.81 2.81
C LEU A 12 -16.57 -19.96 2.81
N LYS A 13 -15.35 -19.71 2.33
CA LYS A 13 -14.22 -20.66 2.39
C LYS A 13 -13.83 -21.01 3.83
N SER A 14 -13.72 -20.02 4.72
CA SER A 14 -13.30 -20.25 6.11
C SER A 14 -14.31 -21.08 6.91
N ARG A 15 -15.60 -20.93 6.58
CA ARG A 15 -16.69 -21.74 7.15
C ARG A 15 -16.84 -23.13 6.52
N LYS A 16 -16.02 -23.46 5.50
CA LYS A 16 -16.08 -24.73 4.74
C LYS A 16 -17.47 -25.01 4.12
N VAL A 17 -18.24 -23.97 3.83
CA VAL A 17 -19.60 -24.08 3.28
C VAL A 17 -19.58 -24.42 1.79
N VAL A 18 -18.51 -24.03 1.09
CA VAL A 18 -18.35 -24.19 -0.36
C VAL A 18 -16.96 -24.67 -0.70
N THR A 19 -16.89 -25.46 -1.76
CA THR A 19 -15.63 -25.94 -2.34
C THR A 19 -14.93 -24.84 -3.13
N LEU A 20 -13.67 -25.07 -3.54
CA LEU A 20 -12.97 -24.12 -4.41
C LEU A 20 -13.64 -24.00 -5.77
N ASP A 21 -14.15 -25.10 -6.32
CA ASP A 21 -14.86 -25.13 -7.60
C ASP A 21 -16.17 -24.32 -7.54
N ASP A 22 -16.88 -24.39 -6.42
CA ASP A 22 -18.05 -23.55 -6.18
C ASP A 22 -17.70 -22.06 -6.10
N ILE A 23 -16.56 -21.72 -5.51
CA ILE A 23 -16.10 -20.32 -5.43
C ILE A 23 -15.73 -19.80 -6.82
N GLU A 24 -15.07 -20.61 -7.66
CA GLU A 24 -14.77 -20.23 -9.04
C GLU A 24 -16.04 -20.05 -9.86
N ARG A 25 -17.02 -20.95 -9.71
CA ARG A 25 -18.30 -20.93 -10.44
C ARG A 25 -19.22 -19.78 -9.99
N ILE A 26 -19.42 -19.62 -8.69
CA ILE A 26 -20.38 -18.64 -8.10
C ILE A 26 -19.75 -17.24 -8.06
N GLY A 27 -18.50 -17.16 -7.61
CA GLY A 27 -17.80 -15.88 -7.45
C GLY A 27 -17.14 -15.37 -8.73
N GLN A 28 -17.10 -16.17 -9.80
CA GLN A 28 -16.37 -15.88 -11.04
C GLN A 28 -14.93 -15.43 -10.76
N LEU A 29 -14.29 -16.07 -9.79
CA LEU A 29 -13.04 -15.63 -9.20
C LEU A 29 -12.05 -16.79 -9.21
N SER A 30 -10.96 -16.65 -9.95
CA SER A 30 -9.95 -17.71 -9.98
C SER A 30 -9.41 -18.04 -8.59
N THR A 31 -9.09 -19.30 -8.35
CA THR A 31 -8.33 -19.80 -7.19
C THR A 31 -7.12 -18.93 -6.88
N ARG A 32 -6.35 -18.53 -7.91
CA ARG A 32 -5.19 -17.64 -7.74
C ARG A 32 -5.56 -16.29 -7.11
N THR A 33 -6.65 -15.67 -7.59
CA THR A 33 -7.15 -14.41 -7.02
C THR A 33 -7.62 -14.59 -5.58
N LEU A 34 -8.27 -15.72 -5.28
CA LEU A 34 -8.73 -16.06 -3.93
C LEU A 34 -7.55 -16.22 -2.96
N TYR A 35 -6.48 -16.92 -3.35
CA TYR A 35 -5.29 -17.07 -2.51
C TYR A 35 -4.55 -15.74 -2.27
N ARG A 36 -4.48 -14.86 -3.28
CA ARG A 36 -3.93 -13.51 -3.11
C ARG A 36 -4.75 -12.69 -2.12
N ALA A 37 -6.08 -12.73 -2.22
CA ALA A 37 -6.97 -12.07 -1.28
C ALA A 37 -6.83 -12.65 0.13
N GLN A 38 -6.73 -13.98 0.26
CA GLN A 38 -6.51 -14.65 1.55
C GLN A 38 -5.19 -14.22 2.20
N ARG A 39 -4.12 -14.13 1.41
CA ARG A 39 -2.81 -13.66 1.89
C ARG A 39 -2.91 -12.22 2.39
N LEU A 40 -3.56 -11.33 1.62
CA LEU A 40 -3.71 -9.94 1.99
C LEU A 40 -4.55 -9.77 3.27
N TYR A 41 -5.65 -10.51 3.38
CA TYR A 41 -6.51 -10.53 4.56
C TYR A 41 -5.77 -11.00 5.81
N ARG A 42 -4.93 -12.03 5.70
CA ARG A 42 -4.08 -12.48 6.82
C ARG A 42 -3.05 -11.44 7.26
N LEU A 43 -2.54 -10.63 6.34
CA LEU A 43 -1.52 -9.63 6.64
C LEU A 43 -2.09 -8.31 7.15
N THR A 44 -3.28 -7.92 6.67
CA THR A 44 -3.82 -6.56 6.86
C THR A 44 -5.20 -6.53 7.49
N GLY A 45 -5.86 -7.68 7.65
CA GLY A 45 -7.25 -7.76 8.12
C GLY A 45 -8.30 -7.44 7.06
N SER A 46 -7.91 -7.06 5.83
CA SER A 46 -8.83 -6.77 4.73
C SER A 46 -8.40 -7.42 3.42
N ALA A 47 -9.37 -7.76 2.56
CA ALA A 47 -9.09 -8.16 1.18
C ALA A 47 -8.93 -6.95 0.24
N SER A 48 -9.10 -5.73 0.76
CA SER A 48 -8.85 -4.49 0.03
C SER A 48 -7.36 -4.25 -0.11
N PRO A 49 -6.86 -3.86 -1.29
CA PRO A 49 -5.54 -3.25 -1.36
C PRO A 49 -5.51 -2.01 -0.45
N PRO A 50 -4.36 -1.72 0.21
CA PRO A 50 -4.23 -0.50 0.97
C PRO A 50 -4.45 0.70 0.05
N PRO A 51 -5.04 1.80 0.57
CA PRO A 51 -5.14 3.03 -0.20
C PRO A 51 -3.73 3.45 -0.63
N ALA A 52 -3.58 3.87 -1.88
CA ALA A 52 -2.33 4.41 -2.37
C ALA A 52 -2.10 5.78 -1.70
N VAL A 53 -1.43 5.78 -0.55
CA VAL A 53 -1.03 7.00 0.16
C VAL A 53 0.09 7.66 -0.65
N GLY A 54 -0.25 8.69 -1.43
CA GLY A 54 0.68 9.39 -2.30
C GLY A 54 0.96 8.64 -3.60
N ARG A 55 0.38 9.10 -4.71
CA ARG A 55 0.81 8.65 -6.04
C ARG A 55 2.09 9.41 -6.43
N GLY A 56 3.16 8.66 -6.65
CA GLY A 56 4.46 9.17 -7.06
C GLY A 56 5.59 8.47 -6.32
N ARG A 57 6.69 8.16 -7.01
CA ARG A 57 7.95 7.85 -6.32
C ARG A 57 8.46 9.19 -5.79
N PRO A 58 8.75 9.35 -4.48
CA PRO A 58 9.46 10.53 -4.00
C PRO A 58 10.77 10.63 -4.82
N ARG A 59 10.85 11.64 -5.67
CA ARG A 59 11.94 11.89 -6.61
C ARG A 59 12.36 13.32 -6.40
N THR A 60 13.31 13.57 -5.49
CA THR A 60 14.32 14.65 -5.62
C THR A 60 15.27 14.74 -4.43
N LEU A 61 14.89 14.30 -3.23
CA LEU A 61 15.73 14.43 -2.04
C LEU A 61 16.09 13.05 -1.49
N LEU A 62 17.38 12.76 -1.43
CA LEU A 62 17.89 11.66 -0.62
C LEU A 62 17.76 12.03 0.86
N GLN A 63 17.68 11.03 1.73
CA GLN A 63 17.66 11.28 3.18
C GLN A 63 18.88 12.09 3.63
N ALA A 64 20.04 11.87 3.01
CA ALA A 64 21.26 12.63 3.27
C ALA A 64 21.11 14.12 2.94
N ASP A 65 20.38 14.47 1.88
CA ASP A 65 20.12 15.85 1.49
C ASP A 65 19.21 16.53 2.52
N CYS A 66 18.21 15.81 3.04
CA CYS A 66 17.35 16.28 4.13
C CYS A 66 18.17 16.57 5.40
N ASP A 67 19.05 15.64 5.78
CA ASP A 67 19.89 15.78 6.97
C ASP A 67 20.87 16.97 6.83
N TYR A 68 21.44 17.17 5.65
CA TYR A 68 22.30 18.32 5.33
C TYR A 68 21.56 19.66 5.44
N LEU A 69 20.37 19.76 4.83
CA LEU A 69 19.55 20.97 4.91
C LEU A 69 19.17 21.32 6.36
N VAL A 70 18.85 20.32 7.18
CA VAL A 70 18.51 20.51 8.60
C VAL A 70 19.72 21.02 9.39
N GLN A 71 20.92 20.49 9.16
CA GLN A 71 22.14 20.98 9.80
C GLN A 71 22.44 22.44 9.40
N LEU A 72 22.26 22.77 8.13
CA LEU A 72 22.52 24.11 7.62
C LEU A 72 21.53 25.16 8.17
N ALA A 73 20.25 24.79 8.30
CA ALA A 73 19.23 25.63 8.92
C ALA A 73 19.50 25.89 10.40
N ARG A 74 20.02 24.90 11.14
CA ARG A 74 20.43 25.07 12.55
C ARG A 74 21.64 25.98 12.70
N HIS A 75 22.60 25.91 11.78
CA HIS A 75 23.78 26.77 11.79
C HIS A 75 23.46 28.23 11.38
N SER A 76 22.45 28.42 10.52
CA SER A 76 22.11 29.75 9.97
C SER A 76 20.59 29.94 9.86
N PRO A 77 19.90 30.19 10.98
CA PRO A 77 18.43 30.22 11.03
C PRO A 77 17.80 31.38 10.26
N SER A 78 18.58 32.41 9.91
CA SER A 78 18.15 33.56 9.11
C SER A 78 18.29 33.36 7.59
N THR A 79 18.81 32.21 7.15
CA THR A 79 19.03 31.94 5.72
C THR A 79 17.71 31.65 5.00
N PHE A 80 17.47 32.37 3.91
CA PHE A 80 16.27 32.21 3.07
C PHE A 80 16.26 30.90 2.29
N LEU A 81 15.05 30.46 1.91
CA LEU A 81 14.82 29.13 1.35
C LEU A 81 15.46 28.91 -0.03
N ASP A 82 15.56 29.98 -0.81
CA ASP A 82 16.22 30.03 -2.12
C ASP A 82 17.71 29.69 -2.04
N LYS A 83 18.39 30.10 -0.97
CA LYS A 83 19.81 29.78 -0.74
C LYS A 83 20.09 28.31 -0.47
N TYR A 84 19.10 27.55 0.01
CA TYR A 84 19.23 26.10 0.14
C TYR A 84 19.19 25.39 -1.21
N ARG A 85 18.42 25.93 -2.16
CA ARG A 85 18.32 25.39 -3.51
C ARG A 85 19.61 25.54 -4.30
N ASP A 86 20.36 26.62 -4.08
CA ASP A 86 21.67 26.86 -4.72
C ASP A 86 22.78 25.96 -4.17
N ARG A 87 22.54 25.22 -3.07
CA ARG A 87 23.52 24.38 -2.37
C ARG A 87 23.28 22.87 -2.51
N LEU A 88 22.20 22.47 -3.17
CA LEU A 88 21.83 21.10 -3.52
C LEU A 88 21.98 20.88 -5.02
#